data_AF-A0A832UGL2-F1
#
_entry.id   AF-A0A832UGL2-F1
#
_cell.length_a   1.000
_cell.length_b   1.000
_cell.length_c   1.000
_cell.angle_alpha   90.00
_cell.angle_beta   90.00
_cell.angle_gamma   90.00
#
_symmetry.space_group_name_H-M   'P 1'
#
loop_
_entity.id
_entity.type
_entity.pdbx_description
1 polymer ?
#
loop_
_entity_poly.entity_id
_entity_poly.type
_entity_poly.pdbx_seq_one_letter_code
_entity_poly.pdbx_strand_id
1 'polypeptide(L)'
;MSTDKDKFTLGETVQGIVGITSQEDIEANEIRVELAATERVRPGGGFVRDQLENVESRMYSQITQNAPQTQQMVCSMYRGQTLASPKLMIPKGCASNYPFKISIPQHLGPTFQGTRKDGRWLQRTWTLKAVLAVGGRPDVDTAREICVVIPPPQSSTA
;
A
#
# COMPACT_ATOMS: atom_id res chain seq x y z
N MET A 1 5.43 11.16 7.37
CA MET A 1 5.34 11.11 5.89
C MET A 1 4.02 11.70 5.45
N SER A 2 4.02 12.52 4.39
CA SER A 2 2.83 13.10 3.78
C SER A 2 2.84 12.89 2.27
N THR A 3 1.67 13.00 1.66
CA THR A 3 1.47 13.01 0.20
C THR A 3 0.67 14.25 -0.20
N ASP A 4 0.54 14.48 -1.49
CA ASP A 4 -0.31 15.53 -2.08
C ASP A 4 -1.81 15.29 -1.86
N LYS A 5 -2.24 14.03 -1.75
CA LYS A 5 -3.64 13.63 -1.51
C LYS A 5 -3.77 12.27 -0.82
N ASP A 6 -4.97 11.93 -0.37
CA ASP A 6 -5.24 10.67 0.34
C ASP A 6 -5.94 9.59 -0.51
N LYS A 7 -6.35 9.96 -1.73
CA LYS A 7 -7.04 9.08 -2.68
C LYS A 7 -6.32 9.04 -4.02
N PHE A 8 -5.96 7.85 -4.46
CA PHE A 8 -5.19 7.60 -5.68
C PHE A 8 -5.95 6.65 -6.60
N THR A 9 -5.67 6.70 -7.91
CA THR A 9 -6.21 5.72 -8.86
C THR A 9 -5.20 4.61 -9.12
N LEU A 10 -5.66 3.42 -9.48
CA LEU A 10 -4.78 2.37 -10.04
C LEU A 10 -4.00 2.93 -11.25
N GLY A 11 -2.70 2.62 -11.34
CA GLY A 11 -1.80 3.15 -12.36
C GLY A 11 -1.19 4.52 -12.02
N GLU A 12 -1.67 5.19 -10.97
CA GLU A 12 -1.17 6.50 -10.57
C GLU A 12 0.21 6.43 -9.88
N THR A 13 1.00 7.49 -10.02
CA THR A 13 2.22 7.69 -9.22
C THR A 13 1.94 8.56 -8.01
N VAL A 14 2.13 7.98 -6.82
CA VAL A 14 2.10 8.69 -5.54
C VAL A 14 3.34 9.56 -5.43
N GLN A 15 3.14 10.83 -5.06
CA GLN A 15 4.21 11.77 -4.74
C GLN A 15 4.06 12.26 -3.31
N GLY A 16 5.17 12.43 -2.62
CA GLY A 16 5.12 12.85 -1.23
C GLY A 16 6.48 13.21 -0.64
N ILE A 17 6.46 13.45 0.67
CA ILE A 17 7.63 13.87 1.45
C ILE A 17 7.75 12.98 2.71
N VAL A 18 8.95 12.47 2.94
CA VAL A 18 9.37 11.90 4.22
C VAL A 18 10.06 13.00 5.02
N GLY A 19 9.39 13.47 6.07
CA GLY A 19 9.99 14.40 7.04
C GLY A 19 10.70 13.62 8.14
N ILE A 20 11.94 14.01 8.46
CA ILE A 20 12.75 13.42 9.53
C ILE A 20 13.17 14.53 10.48
N THR A 21 13.00 14.29 11.78
CA THR A 21 13.54 15.10 12.86
C THR A 21 14.42 14.23 13.74
N SER A 22 15.62 14.70 14.07
CA SER A 22 16.55 13.93 14.92
C SER A 22 16.95 14.67 16.19
N GLN A 23 17.09 13.93 17.28
CA GLN A 23 17.63 14.43 18.56
C GLN A 23 19.06 13.95 18.83
N GLU A 24 19.63 13.19 17.89
CA GLU A 24 21.01 12.69 17.92
C GLU A 24 21.61 12.66 16.51
N ASP A 25 22.91 12.40 16.41
CA ASP A 25 23.57 12.17 15.13
C ASP A 25 23.28 10.73 14.68
N ILE A 26 22.64 10.57 13.52
CA ILE A 26 22.26 9.26 12.97
C ILE A 26 22.97 9.01 11.64
N GLU A 27 23.79 7.97 11.58
CA GLU A 27 24.30 7.43 10.32
C GLU A 27 23.23 6.51 9.71
N ALA A 28 22.53 7.03 8.69
CA ALA A 28 21.48 6.31 8.00
C ALA A 28 22.03 5.68 6.71
N ASN A 29 21.79 4.39 6.53
CA ASN A 29 22.17 3.64 5.33
C ASN A 29 21.33 4.06 4.12
N GLU A 30 20.05 4.36 4.33
CA GLU A 30 19.14 4.87 3.32
C GLU A 30 17.84 5.38 3.95
N ILE A 31 17.09 6.16 3.17
CA ILE A 31 15.69 6.47 3.39
C ILE A 31 14.93 5.90 2.20
N ARG A 32 13.97 5.01 2.46
CA ARG A 32 13.14 4.41 1.41
C ARG A 32 11.67 4.47 1.76
N VAL A 33 10.84 4.42 0.72
CA VAL A 33 9.39 4.30 0.86
C VAL A 33 8.96 3.00 0.20
N GLU A 34 8.25 2.17 0.95
CA GLU A 34 7.59 0.97 0.46
C GLU A 34 6.11 1.23 0.20
N LEU A 35 5.59 0.58 -0.84
CA LEU A 35 4.17 0.45 -1.10
C LEU A 35 3.82 -1.04 -1.03
N ALA A 36 2.94 -1.39 -0.12
CA ALA A 36 2.44 -2.74 0.04
C ALA A 36 0.93 -2.77 -0.22
N ALA A 37 0.45 -3.85 -0.85
CA ALA A 37 -0.97 -4.13 -0.96
C ALA A 37 -1.24 -5.53 -0.43
N THR A 38 -2.23 -5.67 0.45
CA THR A 38 -2.59 -6.96 1.05
C THR A 38 -4.06 -7.30 0.82
N GLU A 39 -4.32 -8.59 0.64
CA GLU A 39 -5.65 -9.18 0.62
C GLU A 39 -5.87 -9.97 1.89
N ARG A 40 -6.87 -9.56 2.67
CA ARG A 40 -7.39 -10.34 3.78
C ARG A 40 -8.71 -10.97 3.35
N VAL A 41 -8.77 -12.28 3.41
CA VAL A 41 -10.01 -13.01 3.17
C VAL A 41 -10.38 -13.81 4.40
N ARG A 42 -11.64 -13.78 4.78
CA ARG A 42 -12.17 -14.61 5.88
C ARG A 42 -13.47 -15.28 5.46
N PRO A 43 -13.86 -16.37 6.13
CA PRO A 43 -15.19 -16.93 5.99
C PRO A 43 -16.22 -15.82 6.23
N GLY A 44 -17.27 -15.76 5.41
CA GLY A 44 -18.35 -14.79 5.56
C GLY A 44 -19.72 -15.48 5.62
N GLY A 45 -20.77 -14.71 5.34
CA GLY A 45 -22.16 -15.19 5.36
C GLY A 45 -22.55 -15.99 4.13
N GLY A 46 -23.83 -16.34 4.02
CA GLY A 46 -24.36 -17.09 2.88
C GLY A 46 -24.19 -16.38 1.53
N PHE A 47 -24.30 -17.15 0.45
CA PHE A 47 -24.21 -16.67 -0.93
C PHE A 47 -25.13 -15.46 -1.18
N VAL A 48 -24.57 -14.39 -1.74
CA VAL A 48 -25.34 -13.23 -2.18
C VAL A 48 -25.77 -13.47 -3.63
N ARG A 49 -27.01 -13.93 -3.83
CA ARG A 49 -27.51 -14.41 -5.12
C ARG A 49 -27.51 -13.36 -6.26
N ASP A 50 -27.44 -12.07 -5.93
CA ASP A 50 -27.58 -10.99 -6.91
C ASP A 50 -26.30 -10.14 -7.11
N GLN A 51 -25.17 -10.52 -6.53
CA GLN A 51 -23.93 -9.77 -6.67
C GLN A 51 -23.10 -10.31 -7.85
N LEU A 52 -22.85 -9.48 -8.87
CA LEU A 52 -21.87 -9.76 -9.93
C LEU A 52 -20.46 -9.52 -9.39
N GLU A 53 -19.52 -10.40 -9.73
CA GLU A 53 -18.11 -10.13 -9.43
C GLU A 53 -17.64 -8.97 -10.31
N ASN A 54 -17.23 -7.89 -9.66
CA ASN A 54 -16.66 -6.72 -10.32
C ASN A 54 -15.16 -6.59 -9.98
N VAL A 55 -14.47 -5.65 -10.63
CA VAL A 55 -13.04 -5.35 -10.42
C VAL A 55 -12.72 -5.09 -8.94
N GLU A 56 -13.66 -4.50 -8.20
CA GLU A 56 -13.49 -4.21 -6.78
C GLU A 56 -13.56 -5.46 -5.91
N SER A 57 -14.37 -6.44 -6.26
CA SER A 57 -14.55 -7.65 -5.44
C SER A 57 -13.60 -8.80 -5.82
N ARG A 58 -12.90 -8.74 -6.96
CA ARG A 58 -12.00 -9.80 -7.46
C ARG A 58 -10.78 -10.00 -6.54
N MET A 59 -10.35 -11.26 -6.41
CA MET A 59 -9.08 -11.65 -5.76
C MET A 59 -7.91 -11.61 -6.74
N TYR A 60 -6.81 -10.98 -6.34
CA TYR A 60 -5.62 -10.77 -7.15
C TYR A 60 -4.43 -11.63 -6.72
N SER A 61 -4.41 -12.09 -5.46
CA SER A 61 -3.44 -13.06 -4.99
C SER A 61 -3.89 -14.49 -5.34
N GLN A 62 -3.04 -15.24 -6.05
CA GLN A 62 -3.26 -16.66 -6.37
C GLN A 62 -3.52 -17.52 -5.13
N ILE A 63 -2.90 -17.17 -4.00
CA ILE A 63 -3.07 -17.89 -2.74
C ILE A 63 -4.49 -17.69 -2.20
N THR A 64 -5.03 -16.46 -2.28
CA THR A 64 -6.39 -16.17 -1.79
C THR A 64 -7.48 -16.81 -2.64
N GLN A 65 -7.25 -16.95 -3.94
CA GLN A 65 -8.15 -17.65 -4.85
C GLN A 65 -8.35 -19.12 -4.45
N ASN A 66 -7.28 -19.77 -3.95
CA ASN A 66 -7.30 -21.16 -3.51
C ASN A 66 -7.50 -21.34 -2.00
N ALA A 67 -7.75 -20.25 -1.27
CA ALA A 67 -7.85 -20.27 0.17
C ALA A 67 -9.03 -21.14 0.67
N PRO A 68 -8.84 -22.00 1.67
CA PRO A 68 -9.91 -22.78 2.28
C PRO A 68 -11.02 -21.87 2.81
N GLN A 69 -12.28 -22.26 2.60
CA GLN A 69 -13.44 -21.48 3.07
C GLN A 69 -13.57 -21.39 4.60
N THR A 70 -12.75 -22.14 5.35
CA THR A 70 -12.83 -22.25 6.81
C THR A 70 -11.82 -21.38 7.54
N GLN A 71 -10.88 -20.75 6.85
CA GLN A 71 -9.78 -20.02 7.49
C GLN A 71 -9.67 -18.58 7.00
N GLN A 72 -9.24 -17.72 7.92
CA GLN A 72 -8.79 -16.38 7.57
C GLN A 72 -7.38 -16.46 6.99
N MET A 73 -7.16 -15.80 5.86
CA MET A 73 -5.86 -15.66 5.22
C MET A 73 -5.55 -14.19 4.95
N VAL A 74 -4.28 -13.84 5.08
CA VAL A 74 -3.75 -12.54 4.66
C VAL A 74 -2.61 -12.82 3.68
N CYS A 75 -2.70 -12.25 2.48
CA CYS A 75 -1.73 -12.48 1.41
C CYS A 75 -1.27 -11.15 0.83
N SER A 76 0.02 -11.06 0.48
CA SER A 76 0.54 -9.90 -0.24
C SER A 76 0.09 -9.97 -1.70
N MET A 77 -0.56 -8.91 -2.18
CA MET A 77 -0.81 -8.68 -3.61
C MET A 77 0.38 -7.98 -4.27
N TYR A 78 1.03 -7.08 -3.52
CA TYR A 78 2.09 -6.23 -4.05
C TYR A 78 3.05 -5.81 -2.96
N ARG A 79 4.33 -5.70 -3.35
CA ARG A 79 5.38 -5.07 -2.57
C ARG A 79 6.31 -4.36 -3.56
N GLY A 80 6.31 -3.04 -3.51
CA GLY A 80 7.23 -2.19 -4.26
C GLY A 80 7.94 -1.24 -3.32
N GLN A 81 9.05 -0.67 -3.78
CA GLN A 81 9.79 0.34 -3.02
C GLN A 81 10.45 1.35 -3.94
N THR A 82 10.76 2.51 -3.37
CA THR A 82 11.52 3.59 -4.02
C THR A 82 12.52 4.16 -3.02
N LEU A 83 13.68 4.59 -3.52
CA LEU A 83 14.70 5.24 -2.71
C LEU A 83 14.37 6.74 -2.62
N ALA A 84 14.19 7.25 -1.41
CA ALA A 84 14.00 8.69 -1.16
C ALA A 84 15.34 9.39 -0.91
N SER A 85 16.29 8.71 -0.27
CA SER A 85 17.66 9.19 -0.09
C SER A 85 18.62 8.01 0.05
N PRO A 86 19.81 8.06 -0.57
CA PRO A 86 20.87 7.08 -0.30
C PRO A 86 21.46 7.27 1.10
N LYS A 87 22.57 6.60 1.40
CA LYS A 87 23.31 6.75 2.65
C LYS A 87 23.57 8.23 2.96
N LEU A 88 23.27 8.63 4.19
CA LEU A 88 23.39 10.02 4.64
C LEU A 88 23.64 10.11 6.15
N MET A 89 24.21 11.25 6.54
CA MET A 89 24.36 11.63 7.93
C MET A 89 23.22 12.58 8.30
N ILE A 90 22.48 12.27 9.37
CA ILE A 90 21.40 13.12 9.89
C ILE A 90 21.88 13.75 11.20
N PRO A 91 22.20 15.06 11.21
CA PRO A 91 22.71 15.71 12.42
C PRO A 91 21.66 15.83 13.51
N LYS A 92 22.12 15.88 14.75
CA LYS A 92 21.32 16.24 15.92
C LYS A 92 20.64 17.59 15.74
N GLY A 93 19.35 17.64 16.08
CA GLY A 93 18.52 18.85 15.98
C GLY A 93 18.07 19.18 14.56
N CYS A 94 18.40 18.35 13.56
CA CYS A 94 18.00 18.58 12.18
C CYS A 94 16.50 18.28 11.97
N ALA A 95 15.89 19.06 11.07
CA ALA A 95 14.61 18.76 10.43
C ALA A 95 14.79 18.79 8.91
N SER A 96 14.68 17.63 8.26
CA SER A 96 14.91 17.46 6.82
C SER A 96 13.73 16.79 6.12
N ASN A 97 13.57 17.10 4.84
CA ASN A 97 12.48 16.59 4.00
C ASN A 97 13.06 15.88 2.78
N TYR A 98 12.60 14.65 2.54
CA TYR A 98 13.05 13.80 1.44
C TYR A 98 11.87 13.48 0.51
N PRO A 99 11.83 14.05 -0.71
CA PRO A 99 10.76 13.78 -1.65
C PRO A 99 10.85 12.35 -2.17
N PHE A 100 9.70 11.74 -2.47
CA PHE A 100 9.65 10.40 -3.08
C PHE A 100 8.58 10.32 -4.17
N LYS A 101 8.74 9.34 -5.06
CA LYS A 101 7.76 8.95 -6.08
C LYS A 101 7.66 7.44 -6.16
N ILE A 102 6.45 6.89 -6.09
CA ILE A 102 6.20 5.44 -6.19
C ILE A 102 4.90 5.17 -6.94
N SER A 103 4.92 4.23 -7.88
CA SER A 103 3.78 3.95 -8.76
C SER A 103 2.92 2.81 -8.26
N ILE A 104 1.60 3.00 -8.31
CA ILE A 104 0.58 1.98 -8.03
C ILE A 104 0.36 1.16 -9.30
N PRO A 105 0.56 -0.17 -9.28
CA PRO A 105 0.29 -1.00 -10.45
C PRO A 105 -1.17 -0.94 -10.92
N GLN A 106 -1.36 -0.75 -12.23
CA GLN A 106 -2.71 -0.61 -12.82
C GLN A 106 -3.54 -1.90 -12.84
N HIS A 107 -2.88 -3.06 -12.80
CA HIS A 107 -3.52 -4.38 -13.00
C HIS A 107 -3.96 -5.06 -11.70
N LEU A 108 -3.84 -4.37 -10.56
CA LEU A 108 -4.21 -4.88 -9.25
C LEU A 108 -5.59 -4.36 -8.80
N GLY A 109 -6.02 -4.78 -7.61
CA GLY A 109 -7.30 -4.39 -7.05
C GLY A 109 -7.26 -3.06 -6.29
N PRO A 110 -8.31 -2.22 -6.36
CA PRO A 110 -8.42 -1.01 -5.53
C PRO A 110 -8.58 -1.34 -4.04
N THR A 111 -8.54 -0.35 -3.16
CA THR A 111 -9.00 -0.51 -1.77
C THR A 111 -10.45 -1.00 -1.77
N PHE A 112 -10.74 -2.04 -0.99
CA PHE A 112 -12.07 -2.64 -0.92
C PHE A 112 -12.31 -3.27 0.44
N GLN A 113 -13.55 -3.25 0.90
CA GLN A 113 -13.97 -3.98 2.08
C GLN A 113 -15.43 -4.40 1.91
N GLY A 114 -15.69 -5.70 1.85
CA GLY A 114 -17.04 -6.17 1.66
C GLY A 114 -17.17 -7.66 1.45
N THR A 115 -18.41 -8.11 1.41
CA THR A 115 -18.76 -9.50 1.08
C THR A 115 -18.71 -9.68 -0.44
N ARG A 116 -18.15 -10.82 -0.85
CA ARG A 116 -18.12 -11.29 -2.23
C ARG A 116 -19.33 -12.16 -2.53
N LYS A 117 -19.57 -12.41 -3.83
CA LYS A 117 -20.62 -13.31 -4.32
C LYS A 117 -20.55 -14.72 -3.72
N ASP A 118 -19.32 -15.23 -3.53
CA ASP A 118 -19.05 -16.54 -2.93
C ASP A 118 -19.29 -16.60 -1.41
N GLY A 119 -19.85 -15.53 -0.83
CA GLY A 119 -20.13 -15.42 0.60
C GLY A 119 -18.91 -15.04 1.44
N ARG A 120 -17.69 -15.03 0.87
CA ARG A 120 -16.48 -14.69 1.61
C ARG A 120 -16.37 -13.19 1.80
N TRP A 121 -15.83 -12.78 2.93
CA TRP A 121 -15.50 -11.37 3.15
C TRP A 121 -14.07 -11.08 2.68
N LEU A 122 -13.90 -10.04 1.88
CA LEU A 122 -12.64 -9.57 1.32
C LEU A 122 -12.34 -8.16 1.83
N GLN A 123 -11.09 -7.94 2.24
CA GLN A 123 -10.52 -6.63 2.46
C GLN A 123 -9.22 -6.49 1.67
N ARG A 124 -9.07 -5.38 0.97
CA ARG A 124 -7.84 -4.97 0.31
C ARG A 124 -7.36 -3.66 0.88
N THR A 125 -6.15 -3.68 1.42
CA THR A 125 -5.51 -2.53 2.04
C THR A 125 -4.25 -2.19 1.27
N TRP A 126 -4.06 -0.90 1.00
CA TRP A 126 -2.83 -0.33 0.46
C TRP A 126 -2.13 0.47 1.55
N THR A 127 -0.86 0.19 1.80
CA THR A 127 -0.06 0.81 2.85
C THR A 127 1.20 1.42 2.26
N LEU A 128 1.44 2.69 2.57
CA LEU A 128 2.73 3.35 2.37
C LEU A 128 3.52 3.27 3.67
N LYS A 129 4.78 2.84 3.59
CA LYS A 129 5.70 2.76 4.72
C LYS A 129 6.97 3.52 4.40
N ALA A 130 7.35 4.51 5.20
CA ALA A 130 8.66 5.13 5.14
C ALA A 130 9.59 4.43 6.12
N VAL A 131 10.80 4.11 5.68
CA VAL A 131 11.83 3.43 6.49
C VAL A 131 13.12 4.25 6.43
N LEU A 132 13.65 4.55 7.61
CA LEU A 132 14.99 5.05 7.84
C LEU A 132 15.85 3.87 8.29
N ALA A 133 16.70 3.36 7.40
CA ALA A 133 17.58 2.26 7.72
C ALA A 133 18.81 2.77 8.47
N VAL A 134 19.02 2.35 9.71
CA VAL A 134 20.07 2.90 10.58
C VAL A 134 21.22 1.91 10.73
N GLY A 135 22.45 2.35 10.50
CA GLY A 135 23.63 1.50 10.62
C GLY A 135 23.81 0.96 12.04
N GLY A 136 23.80 -0.38 12.20
CA GLY A 136 24.06 -1.03 13.49
C GLY A 136 22.95 -0.86 14.54
N ARG A 137 21.77 -0.37 14.15
CA ARG A 137 20.59 -0.21 15.02
C ARG A 137 19.34 -0.73 14.30
N PRO A 138 18.23 -1.00 15.02
CA PRO A 138 16.96 -1.26 14.36
C PRO A 138 16.53 -0.09 13.47
N ASP A 139 15.95 -0.41 12.32
CA ASP A 139 15.36 0.58 11.42
C ASP A 139 14.22 1.34 12.14
N VAL A 140 14.05 2.61 11.77
CA VAL A 140 12.92 3.43 12.22
C VAL A 140 11.93 3.53 11.08
N ASP A 141 10.65 3.28 11.35
CA ASP A 141 9.63 3.33 10.33
C ASP A 141 8.32 3.99 10.77
N THR A 142 7.57 4.44 9.77
CA THR A 142 6.19 4.91 9.92
C THR A 142 5.37 4.44 8.73
N ALA A 143 4.13 4.02 8.98
CA ALA A 143 3.24 3.51 7.96
C ALA A 143 1.89 4.20 8.03
N ARG A 144 1.23 4.32 6.88
CA ARG A 144 -0.15 4.79 6.78
C ARG A 144 -0.88 4.09 5.64
N GLU A 145 -2.18 3.91 5.81
CA GLU A 145 -3.04 3.40 4.74
C GLU A 145 -3.37 4.51 3.74
N ILE A 146 -3.56 4.14 2.48
CA ILE A 146 -4.04 5.02 1.42
C ILE A 146 -5.29 4.43 0.76
N CYS A 147 -6.15 5.29 0.23
CA CYS A 147 -7.31 4.86 -0.54
C CYS A 147 -6.95 4.78 -2.02
N VAL A 148 -6.97 3.59 -2.59
CA VAL A 148 -6.79 3.37 -4.03
C VAL A 148 -8.13 3.05 -4.66
N VAL A 149 -8.49 3.70 -5.76
CA VAL A 149 -9.75 3.48 -6.49
C VAL A 149 -9.51 3.16 -7.96
N ILE A 150 -10.56 2.67 -8.61
CA ILE A 150 -10.55 2.46 -10.06
C ILE A 150 -10.48 3.84 -10.74
N PRO A 151 -9.62 4.02 -11.77
CA PRO A 151 -9.64 5.23 -12.56
C PRO A 151 -11.02 5.44 -13.21
N PRO A 152 -11.47 6.70 -13.38
CA PRO A 152 -12.71 6.96 -14.09
C PRO A 152 -12.61 6.42 -15.53
N PRO A 153 -13.74 5.99 -16.14
CA PRO A 153 -13.74 5.54 -17.52
C PRO A 153 -13.21 6.68 -18.40
N GLN A 154 -12.16 6.42 -19.16
CA GLN A 154 -11.63 7.39 -20.11
C GLN A 154 -12.70 7.62 -21.18
N SER A 155 -13.24 8.83 -21.24
CA SER A 155 -14.10 9.24 -22.35
C SER A 155 -13.28 9.16 -23.62
N SER A 156 -13.58 8.21 -24.49
CA SER A 156 -12.98 8.12 -25.82
C SER A 156 -13.38 9.37 -26.60
N THR A 157 -12.49 10.36 -26.67
CA THR A 157 -12.56 11.37 -27.75
C THR A 157 -12.22 10.65 -29.05
N ALA A 158 -13.25 10.46 -29.86
CA ALA A 158 -13.18 10.04 -31.26
C ALA A 158 -12.50 11.11 -32.12
#